data_AF-A0A2W7B6J5-F1
#
_entry.id   AF-A0A2W7B6J5-F1
#
_cell.length_a   1.000
_cell.length_b   1.000
_cell.length_c   1.000
_cell.angle_alpha   90.00
_cell.angle_beta   90.00
_cell.angle_gamma   90.00
#
_symmetry.space_group_name_H-M   'P 1'
#
loop_
_entity.id
_entity.type
_entity.pdbx_description
1 polymer ?
#
loop_
_entity_poly.entity_id
_entity_poly.type
_entity_poly.pdbx_seq_one_letter_code
_entity_poly.pdbx_strand_id
1 'polypeptide(L)'
;MGSQSTAKTIFLLASMVGWLIVGAALMYLFPLIADRLVSSDVTHVWLKTLSRSGYNPMLAWVGGSIALVVTVLSTIIWHQRFEGKI
;
A
#
# COMPACT_ATOMS: atom_id res chain seq x y z
N MET A 1 -29.11 15.04 3.25
CA MET A 1 -27.96 14.14 3.07
C MET A 1 -27.90 13.77 1.61
N GLY A 2 -26.89 14.23 0.87
CA GLY A 2 -26.82 14.08 -0.58
C GLY A 2 -26.80 12.62 -0.99
N SER A 3 -27.62 12.24 -1.97
CA SER A 3 -27.73 10.89 -2.49
C SER A 3 -26.36 10.37 -2.92
N GLN A 4 -25.88 9.29 -2.29
CA GLN A 4 -24.64 8.63 -2.67
C GLN A 4 -24.88 7.90 -4.00
N SER A 5 -24.26 8.36 -5.08
CA SER A 5 -24.40 7.68 -6.37
C SER A 5 -23.70 6.32 -6.35
N THR A 6 -24.24 5.34 -7.09
CA THR A 6 -23.61 4.02 -7.25
C THR A 6 -22.15 4.12 -7.70
N ALA A 7 -21.85 5.09 -8.59
CA ALA A 7 -20.49 5.36 -9.04
C ALA A 7 -19.56 5.78 -7.88
N LYS A 8 -20.03 6.64 -6.97
CA LYS A 8 -19.27 7.05 -5.78
C LYS A 8 -19.02 5.87 -4.84
N THR A 9 -20.01 4.99 -4.66
CA THR A 9 -19.84 3.77 -3.85
C THR A 9 -18.78 2.85 -4.44
N ILE A 10 -18.83 2.58 -5.75
CA ILE A 10 -17.83 1.76 -6.44
C ILE A 10 -16.43 2.37 -6.31
N PHE A 11 -16.31 3.68 -6.53
CA PHE A 11 -15.04 4.39 -6.37
C PHE A 11 -14.46 4.23 -4.96
N LEU A 12 -15.29 4.44 -3.93
CA LEU A 12 -14.85 4.31 -2.54
C LEU A 12 -14.40 2.88 -2.22
N LEU A 13 -15.14 1.87 -2.66
CA LEU A 13 -14.75 0.46 -2.44
C LEU A 13 -13.44 0.12 -3.15
N ALA A 14 -13.26 0.55 -4.40
CA ALA A 14 -12.01 0.34 -5.13
C ALA A 14 -10.83 1.07 -4.48
N SER A 15 -11.05 2.31 -4.03
CA SER A 15 -10.05 3.11 -3.30
C SER A 15 -9.64 2.43 -1.99
N MET A 16 -10.60 1.89 -1.23
CA MET A 16 -10.32 1.11 -0.02
C MET A 16 -9.43 -0.10 -0.31
N VAL A 17 -9.72 -0.86 -1.36
CA VAL A 17 -8.86 -1.99 -1.76
C VAL A 17 -7.45 -1.53 -2.10
N GLY A 18 -7.31 -0.43 -2.84
CA GLY A 18 -6.00 0.18 -3.15
C GLY A 18 -5.21 0.50 -1.88
N TRP A 19 -5.83 1.20 -0.92
CA TRP A 19 -5.20 1.55 0.35
C TRP A 19 -4.87 0.33 1.23
N LEU A 20 -5.71 -0.72 1.21
CA LEU A 20 -5.43 -1.97 1.91
C LEU A 20 -4.19 -2.68 1.34
N ILE A 21 -4.03 -2.69 0.01
CA ILE A 21 -2.84 -3.25 -0.63
C ILE A 21 -1.59 -2.46 -0.24
N VAL A 22 -1.66 -1.12 -0.23
CA VAL A 22 -0.56 -0.27 0.23
C VAL A 22 -0.21 -0.57 1.68
N GLY A 23 -1.21 -0.64 2.57
CA GLY A 23 -1.00 -0.98 3.99
C GLY A 23 -0.35 -2.36 4.17
N ALA A 24 -0.83 -3.37 3.45
CA ALA A 24 -0.25 -4.71 3.47
C ALA A 24 1.21 -4.72 2.97
N ALA A 25 1.52 -3.96 1.92
CA ALA A 25 2.88 -3.84 1.41
C ALA A 25 3.82 -3.17 2.44
N LEU A 26 3.36 -2.11 3.12
CA LEU A 26 4.12 -1.45 4.18
C LEU A 26 4.39 -2.39 5.36
N MET A 27 3.39 -3.15 5.81
CA MET A 27 3.56 -4.16 6.85
C MET A 27 4.55 -5.24 6.43
N TYR A 28 4.47 -5.69 5.17
CA TYR A 28 5.37 -6.71 4.64
C TYR A 28 6.81 -6.20 4.52
N LEU A 29 7.02 -4.91 4.22
CA LEU A 29 8.36 -4.29 4.16
C LEU A 29 8.99 -4.02 5.52
N PHE A 30 8.19 -4.03 6.59
CA PHE A 30 8.65 -3.65 7.93
C PHE A 30 9.90 -4.42 8.41
N PRO A 31 10.04 -5.74 8.21
CA PRO A 31 11.26 -6.46 8.60
C PRO A 31 12.51 -5.95 7.89
N LEU A 32 12.41 -5.63 6.61
CA LEU A 32 13.54 -5.07 5.85
C LEU A 32 13.87 -3.67 6.34
N ILE A 33 12.87 -2.83 6.59
CA ILE A 33 13.07 -1.46 7.08
C ILE A 33 13.72 -1.48 8.46
N ALA A 34 13.23 -2.32 9.37
CA ALA A 34 13.79 -2.49 10.71
C ALA A 34 15.25 -2.96 10.66
N ASP A 35 15.56 -3.93 9.80
CA ASP A 35 16.93 -4.40 9.57
C ASP A 35 17.87 -3.30 9.05
N ARG A 36 17.37 -2.43 8.16
CA ARG A 36 18.15 -1.33 7.56
C ARG A 36 18.30 -0.11 8.45
N LEU A 37 17.33 0.17 9.32
CA LEU A 37 17.33 1.36 10.17
C LEU A 37 17.92 1.09 11.56
N VAL A 38 17.57 -0.04 12.16
CA VAL A 38 18.05 -0.42 13.50
C VAL A 38 19.35 -1.21 13.43
N SER A 39 19.50 -2.05 12.40
CA SER A 39 20.72 -2.83 12.11
C SER A 39 21.31 -3.54 13.33
N SER A 40 20.46 -4.29 14.02
CA SER A 40 20.83 -5.11 15.19
C SER A 40 20.94 -6.60 14.83
N ASP A 41 21.64 -7.37 15.67
CA ASP A 41 21.71 -8.83 15.52
C ASP A 41 20.31 -9.47 15.50
N VAL A 42 19.38 -8.95 16.32
CA VAL A 42 18.00 -9.42 16.41
C VAL A 42 17.27 -9.21 15.08
N THR A 43 17.41 -8.03 14.46
CA THR A 43 16.76 -7.74 13.17
C THR A 43 17.36 -8.56 12.03
N HIS A 44 18.67 -8.80 12.04
CA HIS A 44 19.35 -9.64 11.05
C HIS A 44 18.91 -11.10 11.14
N VAL A 45 18.80 -11.65 12.35
CA VAL A 45 18.31 -13.02 12.58
C VAL A 45 16.84 -13.15 12.18
N TRP A 46 16.02 -12.15 12.48
CA TRP A 46 14.61 -12.14 12.08
C TRP A 46 14.46 -12.14 10.55
N LEU A 47 15.16 -11.24 9.85
CA LEU A 47 15.14 -11.18 8.39
C LEU A 47 15.67 -12.48 7.76
N LYS A 48 16.78 -13.03 8.28
CA LYS A 48 17.34 -14.30 7.81
C LYS A 48 16.38 -15.47 7.98
N THR A 49 15.60 -15.47 9.07
CA THR A 49 14.59 -16.50 9.34
C THR A 49 13.45 -16.41 8.34
N LEU A 50 12.95 -15.19 8.08
CA LEU A 50 11.91 -14.95 7.07
C LEU A 50 12.37 -15.31 5.65
N SER A 51 13.60 -14.96 5.28
CA SER A 51 14.15 -15.28 3.96
C SER A 51 14.20 -16.79 3.69
N ARG A 52 14.31 -17.64 4.73
CA ARG A 52 14.25 -19.11 4.59
C ARG A 52 12.85 -19.62 4.26
N SER A 53 11.79 -18.90 4.63
CA SER A 53 10.40 -19.26 4.34
C SER A 53 9.86 -18.64 3.04
N GLY A 54 10.74 -18.13 2.16
CA GLY A 54 10.36 -17.54 0.87
C GLY A 54 9.94 -16.06 0.94
N TYR A 55 10.29 -15.36 2.01
CA TYR A 55 10.08 -13.90 2.09
C TYR A 55 10.84 -13.19 0.97
N ASN A 56 10.11 -12.39 0.17
CA ASN A 56 10.67 -11.61 -0.93
C ASN A 56 10.22 -10.15 -0.81
N PRO A 57 11.01 -9.28 -0.18
CA PRO A 57 10.64 -7.88 0.04
C PRO A 57 10.48 -7.10 -1.27
N MET A 58 11.09 -7.56 -2.37
CA MET A 58 10.98 -6.90 -3.67
C MET A 58 9.53 -6.91 -4.19
N LEU A 59 8.75 -7.94 -3.85
CA LEU A 59 7.33 -8.02 -4.23
C LEU A 59 6.53 -6.89 -3.58
N ALA A 60 6.73 -6.64 -2.28
CA ALA A 60 6.05 -5.56 -1.59
C ALA A 60 6.57 -4.19 -2.00
N TRP A 61 7.87 -4.08 -2.31
CA TRP A 61 8.43 -2.83 -2.82
C TRP A 61 7.81 -2.42 -4.16
N VAL A 62 7.84 -3.32 -5.15
CA VAL A 62 7.33 -3.05 -6.50
C VAL A 62 5.80 -2.98 -6.48
N GLY A 63 5.14 -4.01 -5.93
CA GLY A 63 3.69 -4.10 -5.90
C GLY A 63 3.05 -2.99 -5.07
N GLY A 64 3.61 -2.69 -3.90
CA GLY A 64 3.15 -1.59 -3.04
C GLY A 64 3.32 -0.22 -3.69
N SER A 65 4.45 0.02 -4.36
CA SER A 65 4.69 1.30 -5.06
C SER A 65 3.72 1.50 -6.23
N ILE A 66 3.49 0.45 -7.04
CA ILE A 66 2.52 0.51 -8.14
C ILE A 66 1.11 0.76 -7.58
N ALA A 67 0.70 0.01 -6.56
CA ALA A 67 -0.61 0.18 -5.92
C ALA A 67 -0.78 1.60 -5.36
N LEU A 68 0.25 2.16 -4.74
CA LEU A 68 0.22 3.52 -4.21
C LEU A 68 0.02 4.55 -5.33
N VAL A 69 0.83 4.49 -6.39
CA VAL A 69 0.74 5.43 -7.52
C VAL A 69 -0.64 5.36 -8.17
N VAL A 70 -1.13 4.15 -8.46
CA VAL A 70 -2.47 3.95 -9.05
C VAL A 70 -3.55 4.51 -8.12
N THR A 71 -3.50 4.18 -6.83
CA THR A 71 -4.52 4.63 -5.85
C THR A 71 -4.56 6.15 -5.74
N VAL A 72 -3.40 6.79 -5.64
CA VAL A 72 -3.29 8.25 -5.55
C VAL A 72 -3.79 8.92 -6.84
N LEU A 73 -3.35 8.45 -8.00
CA LEU A 73 -3.78 9.02 -9.29
C LEU A 73 -5.28 8.83 -9.53
N SER A 74 -5.83 7.65 -9.26
CA SER A 74 -7.27 7.40 -9.35
C SER A 74 -8.07 8.32 -8.43
N THR A 75 -7.55 8.57 -7.22
CA THR A 75 -8.20 9.47 -6.25
C THR A 75 -8.17 10.92 -6.73
N ILE A 76 -7.03 11.41 -7.22
CA ILE A 76 -6.89 12.76 -7.78
C ILE A 76 -7.82 12.94 -8.98
N ILE A 77 -7.79 12.02 -9.95
CA ILE A 77 -8.63 12.07 -11.15
C ILE A 77 -10.11 12.09 -10.78
N TRP A 78 -10.53 11.31 -9.78
CA TRP A 78 -11.90 11.31 -9.31
C TRP A 78 -12.33 12.67 -8.75
N HIS A 79 -11.53 13.24 -7.84
CA HIS A 79 -11.87 14.54 -7.23
C HIS A 79 -11.87 15.67 -8.26
N GLN A 80 -10.92 15.68 -9.18
CA GLN A 80 -10.88 16.67 -10.27
C GLN A 80 -12.11 16.58 -11.18
N ARG A 81 -12.49 15.36 -11.59
CA ARG A 81 -13.52 15.16 -12.61
C ARG A 81 -14.95 15.22 -12.08
N PHE A 82 -15.17 14.71 -10.86
CA PHE A 82 -16.52 14.52 -10.33
C PHE A 82 -16.85 15.44 -9.14
N GLU A 83 -15.84 16.02 -8.50
CA GLU A 83 -16.06 16.89 -7.33
C GLU A 83 -15.57 18.34 -7.54
N GLY A 84 -14.84 18.62 -8.63
CA GLY A 84 -14.29 19.95 -8.92
C GLY A 84 -13.28 20.43 -7.87
N LYS A 85 -12.65 19.50 -7.15
CA LYS A 85 -11.69 19.77 -6.06
C LYS A 85 -10.30 19.32 -6.47
N ILE A 86 -9.29 20.09 -6.07
CA ILE A 86 -7.87 19.74 -6.14
C ILE A 86 -7.32 19.79 -4.72
#